data_AF-A0A1Y0C3D9-F1
#
_entry.id   AF-A0A1Y0C3D9-F1
#
_cell.length_a   1.000
_cell.length_b   1.000
_cell.length_c   1.000
_cell.angle_alpha   90.00
_cell.angle_beta   90.00
_cell.angle_gamma   90.00
#
_symmetry.space_group_name_H-M   'P 1'
#
loop_
_entity.id
_entity.type
_entity.pdbx_description
1 polymer ?
#
loop_
_entity_poly.entity_id
_entity_poly.type
_entity_poly.pdbx_seq_one_letter_code
_entity_poly.pdbx_strand_id
1 'polypeptide(L)'
;MIQRDDGCMPEVRHGTLEWPNGSPNIYAIQAAAEEQAWASVADDEWVADVQLGTGRPQKGNESVAVWPFSYQVAKRSGGESIAARPR
;
A
#
# COMPACT_ATOMS: atom_id res chain seq x y z
N MET A 1 -9.98 17.43 29.32
CA MET A 1 -10.62 17.47 28.00
C MET A 1 -9.59 16.91 27.03
N ILE A 2 -9.77 15.68 26.55
CA ILE A 2 -8.77 15.02 25.69
C ILE A 2 -8.93 15.62 24.30
N GLN A 3 -8.02 16.54 23.96
CA GLN A 3 -7.91 17.10 22.63
C GLN A 3 -7.36 15.97 21.74
N ARG A 4 -8.24 15.28 21.02
CA ARG A 4 -7.81 14.36 19.96
C ARG A 4 -7.36 15.25 18.82
N ASP A 5 -6.08 15.18 18.52
CA ASP A 5 -5.44 15.78 17.36
C ASP A 5 -6.07 15.19 16.09
N ASP A 6 -7.18 15.79 15.66
CA ASP A 6 -7.88 15.49 14.41
C ASP A 6 -7.17 16.31 13.31
N GLY A 7 -5.98 15.86 12.92
CA GLY A 7 -5.13 16.60 11.97
C GLY A 7 -4.42 15.74 10.94
N CYS A 8 -4.31 14.42 11.14
CA CYS A 8 -3.67 13.53 10.18
C CYS A 8 -4.14 12.08 10.41
N MET A 9 -5.43 11.79 10.26
CA MET A 9 -5.86 10.38 10.19
C MET A 9 -5.40 9.82 8.84
N PRO A 10 -4.54 8.79 8.80
CA PRO A 10 -4.15 8.18 7.55
C PRO A 10 -5.38 7.55 6.89
N GLU A 11 -5.62 7.88 5.62
CA GLU A 11 -6.66 7.25 4.82
C GLU A 11 -6.23 5.84 4.45
N VAL A 12 -6.96 4.83 4.88
CA VAL A 12 -6.70 3.45 4.46
C VAL A 12 -7.32 3.25 3.07
N ARG A 13 -6.47 2.98 2.08
CA ARG A 13 -6.87 2.57 0.74
C ARG A 13 -6.66 1.07 0.56
N HIS A 14 -7.42 0.51 -0.37
CA HIS A 14 -7.35 -0.90 -0.74
C HIS A 14 -7.00 -1.02 -2.22
N GLY A 15 -6.19 -2.02 -2.55
CA GLY A 15 -5.80 -2.37 -3.90
C GLY A 15 -5.84 -3.86 -4.15
N THR A 16 -5.76 -4.23 -5.42
CA THR A 16 -5.63 -5.62 -5.87
C THR A 16 -4.48 -5.71 -6.86
N LEU A 17 -3.62 -6.69 -6.63
CA LEU A 17 -2.48 -7.01 -7.48
C LEU A 17 -2.75 -8.35 -8.18
N GLU A 18 -2.60 -8.38 -9.51
CA GLU A 18 -2.68 -9.60 -10.29
C GLU A 18 -1.28 -10.20 -10.45
N TRP A 19 -1.12 -11.48 -10.08
CA TRP A 19 0.18 -12.16 -10.09
C TRP A 19 0.07 -13.56 -10.70
N PRO A 20 1.07 -14.04 -11.47
CA PRO A 20 1.03 -15.38 -12.03
C PRO A 20 0.97 -16.49 -10.96
N ASN A 21 0.08 -17.46 -11.14
CA ASN A 21 -0.25 -18.50 -10.15
C ASN A 21 0.80 -19.64 -10.03
N GLY A 22 1.87 -19.62 -10.83
CA GLY A 22 2.83 -20.73 -10.94
C GLY A 22 3.78 -20.90 -9.75
N SER A 23 4.10 -19.83 -9.01
CA SER A 23 4.83 -19.83 -7.73
C SER A 23 4.91 -18.40 -7.18
N PRO A 24 3.98 -17.99 -6.31
CA PRO A 24 3.99 -16.65 -5.75
C PRO A 24 5.13 -16.52 -4.73
N ASN A 25 6.16 -15.73 -5.05
CA ASN A 25 7.07 -15.24 -4.03
C ASN A 25 6.38 -14.07 -3.31
N ILE A 26 5.96 -14.29 -2.06
CA ILE A 26 5.25 -13.29 -1.25
C ILE A 26 6.04 -11.98 -1.16
N TYR A 27 7.38 -12.02 -1.11
CA TYR A 27 8.21 -10.82 -1.12
C TYR A 27 8.12 -10.05 -2.45
N ALA A 28 8.03 -10.76 -3.58
CA ALA A 28 7.87 -10.12 -4.89
C ALA A 28 6.48 -9.49 -5.04
N ILE A 29 5.45 -10.16 -4.52
CA ILE A 29 4.08 -9.65 -4.49
C ILE A 29 3.98 -8.43 -3.57
N GLN A 30 4.65 -8.46 -2.41
CA GLN A 30 4.69 -7.34 -1.49
C GLN A 30 5.36 -6.13 -2.15
N ALA A 31 6.53 -6.30 -2.76
CA ALA A 31 7.22 -5.24 -3.48
C ALA A 31 6.36 -4.67 -4.62
N ALA A 32 5.66 -5.50 -5.38
CA ALA A 32 4.77 -5.04 -6.44
C ALA A 32 3.52 -4.31 -5.91
N ALA A 33 2.98 -4.74 -4.76
CA ALA A 33 1.90 -4.02 -4.09
C ALA A 33 2.36 -2.65 -3.57
N GLU A 34 3.59 -2.55 -3.05
CA GLU A 34 4.21 -1.29 -2.66
C GLU A 34 4.36 -0.35 -3.86
N GLU A 35 4.92 -0.83 -4.97
CA GLU A 35 5.06 -0.05 -6.21
C GLU A 35 3.70 0.42 -6.74
N GLN A 36 2.68 -0.44 -6.72
CA GLN A 36 1.33 -0.09 -7.16
C GLN A 36 0.65 0.91 -6.22
N ALA A 37 0.87 0.80 -4.90
CA ALA A 37 0.39 1.76 -3.92
C ALA A 37 1.02 3.14 -4.18
N TRP A 38 2.35 3.18 -4.36
CA TRP A 38 3.09 4.41 -4.69
C TRP A 38 2.65 5.03 -6.01
N ALA A 39 2.33 4.22 -7.02
CA ALA A 39 1.80 4.71 -8.29
C ALA A 39 0.34 5.20 -8.22
N SER A 40 -0.39 4.86 -7.14
CA SER A 40 -1.81 5.21 -6.95
C SER A 40 -2.03 6.48 -6.13
N VAL A 41 -0.98 7.06 -5.54
CA VAL A 41 -1.05 8.29 -4.75
C VAL A 41 -0.57 9.51 -5.54
N ALA A 42 -1.07 10.70 -5.20
CA ALA A 42 -0.60 11.95 -5.78
C ALA A 42 0.81 12.35 -5.26
N ASP A 43 1.49 13.28 -5.94
CA ASP A 43 2.83 13.75 -5.54
C ASP A 43 2.92 14.35 -4.11
N ASP A 44 1.81 14.87 -3.57
CA ASP A 44 1.72 15.42 -2.20
C ASP A 44 1.20 14.39 -1.18
N GLU A 45 0.99 13.15 -1.60
CA GLU A 45 0.57 12.04 -0.78
C GLU A 45 1.74 11.07 -0.55
N TRP A 46 1.76 10.41 0.60
CA TRP A 46 2.75 9.38 0.90
C TRP A 46 2.07 8.08 1.31
N VAL A 47 2.68 6.96 0.94
CA VAL A 47 2.21 5.61 1.26
C VAL A 47 2.94 5.08 2.48
N ALA A 48 2.18 4.54 3.43
CA ALA A 48 2.63 3.82 4.60
C ALA A 48 1.98 2.45 4.69
N ASP A 49 2.57 1.57 5.49
CA ASP A 49 1.89 0.40 6.04
C ASP A 49 1.20 -0.47 4.96
N VAL A 50 1.92 -0.76 3.88
CA VAL A 50 1.41 -1.62 2.81
C VAL A 50 1.35 -3.06 3.31
N GLN A 51 0.15 -3.61 3.39
CA GLN A 51 -0.11 -4.95 3.92
C GLN A 51 -0.81 -5.81 2.86
N LEU A 52 -0.22 -6.97 2.54
CA LEU A 52 -0.93 -8.00 1.77
C LEU A 52 -2.04 -8.63 2.61
N GLY A 53 -3.24 -8.71 2.05
CA GLY A 53 -4.39 -9.30 2.71
C GLY A 53 -4.21 -10.80 2.94
N THR A 54 -4.21 -11.23 4.21
CA THR A 54 -4.18 -12.64 4.67
C THR A 54 -3.04 -13.52 4.14
N GLY A 55 -2.07 -12.97 3.40
CA GLY A 55 -0.99 -13.72 2.77
C GLY A 55 -1.47 -14.77 1.75
N ARG A 56 -2.69 -14.63 1.22
CA ARG A 56 -3.26 -15.55 0.23
C ARG A 56 -4.05 -14.77 -0.84
N PRO A 57 -4.11 -15.27 -2.09
CA PRO A 57 -4.93 -14.66 -3.11
C PRO A 57 -6.42 -14.89 -2.81
N GLN A 58 -7.25 -13.87 -3.01
CA GLN A 58 -8.70 -13.96 -2.80
C GLN A 58 -9.44 -14.58 -3.99
N LYS A 59 -8.91 -14.41 -5.19
CA LYS A 59 -9.53 -14.86 -6.45
C LYS A 59 -8.43 -15.24 -7.43
N GLY A 60 -8.74 -16.07 -8.42
CA GLY A 60 -7.79 -16.40 -9.46
C GLY A 60 -8.28 -17.49 -10.40
N ASN A 61 -7.52 -17.75 -11.44
CA ASN A 61 -7.62 -18.94 -12.29
C ASN A 61 -6.27 -19.69 -12.26
N GLU A 62 -6.14 -20.75 -13.05
CA GLU A 62 -4.90 -21.52 -13.13
C GLU A 62 -3.66 -20.71 -13.56
N SER A 63 -3.86 -19.55 -14.20
CA SER A 63 -2.79 -18.67 -14.70
C SER A 63 -2.51 -17.46 -13.81
N VAL A 64 -3.53 -16.88 -13.17
CA VAL A 64 -3.45 -15.61 -12.44
C VAL A 64 -4.12 -15.73 -11.08
N ALA A 65 -3.43 -15.27 -10.05
CA ALA A 65 -3.89 -15.10 -8.68
C ALA A 65 -4.02 -13.61 -8.35
N VAL A 66 -5.13 -13.22 -7.73
CA VAL A 66 -5.45 -11.85 -7.32
C VAL A 66 -5.19 -11.69 -5.84
N TRP A 67 -4.23 -10.83 -5.51
CA TRP A 67 -3.76 -10.55 -4.18
C TRP A 67 -4.34 -9.23 -3.69
N PRO A 68 -5.22 -9.24 -2.68
CA PRO A 68 -5.66 -7.99 -2.05
C PRO A 68 -4.50 -7.38 -1.27
N PHE A 69 -4.43 -6.06 -1.21
CA PHE A 69 -3.57 -5.34 -0.28
C PHE A 69 -4.26 -4.08 0.23
N SER A 70 -3.80 -3.57 1.36
CA SER A 70 -4.22 -2.29 1.93
C SER A 70 -3.01 -1.45 2.23
N TYR A 71 -3.16 -0.14 2.18
CA TYR A 71 -2.09 0.80 2.48
C TYR A 71 -2.67 2.07 3.08
N GLN A 72 -1.88 2.72 3.93
CA GLN A 72 -2.22 4.01 4.51
C GLN A 72 -1.70 5.11 3.61
N VAL A 73 -2.53 6.11 3.35
CA VAL A 73 -2.17 7.32 2.64
C VAL A 73 -2.30 8.48 3.60
N ALA A 74 -1.26 9.29 3.71
CA ALA A 74 -1.37 10.57 4.38
C ALA A 74 -0.92 11.69 3.46
N LYS A 75 -1.52 12.86 3.66
CA LYS A 75 -1.16 14.06 2.92
C LYS A 75 0.03 14.73 3.58
N ARG A 76 0.90 15.31 2.77
CA ARG A 76 1.97 16.16 3.25
C ARG A 76 1.36 17.50 3.64
N SER A 77 0.70 17.56 4.80
CA SER A 77 0.30 18.84 5.40
C SER A 77 1.57 19.67 5.60
N GLY A 78 1.66 20.75 4.83
CA GLY A 78 2.89 21.51 4.63
C GLY A 78 3.59 21.83 5.95
N GLY A 79 4.85 21.40 6.07
CA GLY A 79 5.73 21.88 7.12
C GLY A 79 6.68 20.91 7.79
N GLU A 80 6.92 19.68 7.29
CA GLU A 80 8.13 18.98 7.73
C GLU A 80 8.62 17.98 6.68
N SER A 81 9.70 18.38 5.99
CA SER A 81 10.46 17.52 5.09
C SER A 81 11.33 16.58 5.92
N ILE A 82 10.77 15.50 6.44
CA ILE A 82 11.59 14.41 7.00
C ILE A 82 12.06 13.49 5.86
N ALA A 83 13.31 13.74 5.45
CA ALA A 83 14.24 12.88 4.70
C ALA A 83 13.70 12.12 3.48
N ALA A 84 14.22 12.51 2.32
CA ALA A 84 14.05 11.84 1.02
C ALA A 84 14.33 10.33 1.07
N ARG A 85 13.62 9.60 0.18
CA ARG A 85 13.81 8.17 -0.13
C ARG A 85 15.29 7.75 0.02
N PRO A 86 15.63 6.70 0.80
CA PRO A 86 16.94 6.08 0.64
C PRO A 86 17.01 5.54 -0.80
N ARG A 87 17.98 6.05 -1.57
CA ARG A 87 18.39 5.48 -2.86
C ARG A 87 19.02 4.11 -2.67
#